data_AF-A0A9D6G131-F1
#
_entry.id   AF-A0A9D6G131-F1
#
_cell.length_a   1.000
_cell.length_b   1.000
_cell.length_c   1.000
_cell.angle_alpha   90.00
_cell.angle_beta   90.00
_cell.angle_gamma   90.00
#
_symmetry.space_group_name_H-M   'P 1'
#
loop_
_entity.id
_entity.type
_entity.pdbx_description
1 polymer ?
#
loop_
_entity_poly.entity_id
_entity_poly.type
_entity_poly.pdbx_seq_one_letter_code
_entity_poly.pdbx_strand_id
1 'polypeptide(L)'
;MPHLLTVHDPRGYAPKVIGKRLAPRLPTLEGKVLHLVDCLFDNSEVFMQQLQAWFAEHMPGVHTQIVKPRESWVDDPAMRARVVAEADAAVFAVGL
;
A
#
# COMPACT_ATOMS: atom_id res chain seq x y z
N MET A 1 -31.56 21.27 -44.87
CA MET A 1 -31.87 21.33 -43.43
C MET A 1 -30.54 21.31 -42.68
N PRO A 2 -30.12 22.38 -41.99
CA PRO A 2 -28.91 22.34 -41.19
C PRO A 2 -29.10 21.38 -40.01
N HIS A 3 -28.12 20.50 -39.77
CA HIS A 3 -28.08 19.64 -38.59
C HIS A 3 -27.05 20.16 -37.59
N LEU A 4 -27.41 20.11 -36.30
CA LEU A 4 -26.52 20.48 -35.22
C LEU A 4 -25.46 19.39 -35.01
N LEU A 5 -24.21 19.83 -34.81
CA LEU A 5 -23.10 18.97 -34.40
C LEU A 5 -22.85 19.18 -32.91
N THR A 6 -22.80 18.09 -32.15
CA THR A 6 -22.31 18.13 -30.77
C THR A 6 -20.79 18.17 -30.81
N VAL A 7 -20.21 19.26 -30.32
CA VAL A 7 -18.75 19.43 -30.21
C VAL A 7 -18.38 19.35 -28.73
N HIS A 8 -17.54 18.38 -28.38
CA HIS A 8 -17.00 18.25 -27.02
C HIS A 8 -15.73 19.09 -26.86
N ASP A 9 -15.57 19.72 -25.71
CA ASP A 9 -14.32 20.43 -25.37
C ASP A 9 -13.23 19.40 -25.02
N PRO A 10 -12.12 19.32 -25.78
CA PRO A 10 -11.05 18.37 -25.52
C PRO A 10 -10.33 18.60 -24.19
N ARG A 11 -10.53 19.76 -23.54
CA ARG A 11 -9.98 20.05 -22.21
C ARG A 11 -10.72 19.31 -21.10
N GLY A 12 -11.96 18.90 -21.33
CA GLY A 12 -12.83 18.28 -20.34
C GLY A 12 -13.08 19.18 -19.12
N TYR A 13 -13.52 18.57 -18.01
CA TYR A 13 -13.64 19.23 -16.72
C TYR A 13 -12.68 18.55 -15.74
N ALA A 14 -11.88 19.34 -15.03
CA ALA A 14 -11.01 18.80 -13.99
C ALA A 14 -11.88 18.05 -12.95
N PRO A 15 -11.48 16.84 -12.55
CA PRO A 15 -12.23 16.10 -11.54
C PRO A 15 -12.20 16.87 -10.22
N LYS A 16 -13.25 16.70 -9.42
CA LYS A 16 -13.25 17.22 -8.05
C LYS A 16 -12.14 16.53 -7.25
N VAL A 17 -11.09 17.27 -6.93
CA VAL A 17 -10.00 16.78 -6.07
C VAL A 17 -10.45 16.91 -4.62
N ILE A 18 -10.46 15.79 -3.90
CA ILE A 18 -10.71 15.76 -2.45
C ILE A 18 -9.40 15.34 -1.79
N GLY A 19 -8.83 16.22 -0.97
CA GLY A 19 -7.64 15.88 -0.18
C GLY A 19 -7.94 14.72 0.77
N LYS A 20 -7.12 13.68 0.72
CA LYS A 20 -7.13 12.60 1.72
C LYS A 20 -6.00 12.83 2.70
N ARG A 21 -6.29 12.69 4.00
CA ARG A 21 -5.25 12.71 5.02
C ARG A 21 -4.45 11.42 4.95
N LEU A 22 -3.14 11.52 5.14
CA LEU A 22 -2.29 10.35 5.37
C LEU A 22 -2.74 9.60 6.63
N ALA A 23 -2.40 8.32 6.71
CA ALA A 23 -2.64 7.53 7.92
C ALA A 23 -2.02 8.24 9.15
N PRO A 24 -2.73 8.28 10.30
CA PRO A 24 -2.17 8.81 11.53
C PRO A 24 -0.86 8.09 11.87
N ARG A 25 0.15 8.85 12.31
CA ARG A 25 1.42 8.29 12.73
C ARG A 25 1.28 7.63 14.09
N LEU A 26 1.76 6.40 14.23
CA LEU A 26 1.91 5.75 15.53
C LEU A 26 2.98 6.47 16.37
N PRO A 27 2.76 6.66 17.68
CA PRO A 27 3.76 7.29 18.54
C PRO A 27 5.02 6.42 18.73
N THR A 28 4.87 5.09 18.61
CA THR A 28 5.96 4.12 18.69
C THR A 28 5.58 2.84 17.92
N LEU A 29 6.58 2.06 17.51
CA LEU A 29 6.41 0.71 16.95
C LEU A 29 6.63 -0.40 18.00
N GLU A 30 7.08 -0.06 19.21
CA GLU A 30 7.32 -1.04 20.27
C GLU A 30 6.03 -1.78 20.64
N GLY A 31 6.08 -3.11 20.65
CA GLY A 31 4.94 -3.99 20.90
C GLY A 31 3.85 -3.95 19.82
N LYS A 32 4.17 -3.44 18.62
CA LYS A 32 3.23 -3.34 17.49
C LYS A 32 3.43 -4.46 16.47
N VAL A 33 2.35 -4.75 15.74
CA VAL A 33 2.38 -5.63 14.58
C VAL A 33 2.55 -4.78 13.32
N LEU A 34 3.65 -5.03 12.60
CA LEU A 34 3.99 -4.39 11.33
C LEU A 34 3.91 -5.41 10.20
N HIS A 35 2.95 -5.23 9.29
CA HIS A 35 2.90 -6.02 8.06
C HIS A 35 3.84 -5.47 7.00
N LEU A 36 4.75 -6.33 6.54
CA LEU A 36 5.68 -6.08 5.45
C LEU A 36 5.05 -6.62 4.16
N VAL A 37 4.36 -5.75 3.43
CA VAL A 37 3.59 -6.11 2.23
C VAL A 37 4.51 -6.15 1.02
N ASP A 38 4.92 -7.35 0.64
CA ASP A 38 5.64 -7.61 -0.60
C ASP A 38 4.62 -7.62 -1.76
N CYS A 39 4.65 -6.58 -2.59
CA CYS A 39 3.69 -6.39 -3.68
C CYS A 39 4.09 -7.09 -4.99
N LEU A 40 5.02 -8.05 -4.93
CA LEU A 40 5.48 -8.83 -6.07
C LEU A 40 6.11 -7.95 -7.17
N PHE A 41 6.90 -6.95 -6.76
CA PHE A 41 7.78 -6.20 -7.64
C PHE A 41 9.14 -6.90 -7.71
N ASP A 42 9.96 -6.59 -8.72
CA ASP A 42 11.27 -7.22 -8.83
C ASP A 42 12.12 -6.92 -7.57
N ASN A 43 12.71 -7.96 -6.99
CA ASN A 43 13.52 -7.93 -5.76
C ASN A 43 12.81 -7.43 -4.48
N SER A 44 11.48 -7.21 -4.49
CA SER A 44 10.76 -6.78 -3.28
C SER A 44 10.85 -7.81 -2.16
N GLU A 45 10.87 -9.11 -2.47
CA GLU A 45 10.95 -10.14 -1.44
C GLU A 45 12.26 -10.10 -0.66
N VAL A 46 13.39 -9.91 -1.35
CA VAL A 46 14.72 -9.90 -0.73
C VAL A 46 14.83 -8.71 0.20
N PHE A 47 14.37 -7.54 -0.25
CA PHE A 47 14.30 -6.34 0.58
C PHE A 47 13.42 -6.56 1.82
N MET A 48 12.23 -7.16 1.67
CA MET A 48 11.32 -7.40 2.80
C MET A 48 11.88 -8.39 3.81
N GLN A 49 12.59 -9.42 3.35
CA GLN A 49 13.30 -10.37 4.22
C GLN A 49 14.43 -9.67 5.00
N GLN A 50 15.23 -8.82 4.33
CA GLN A 50 16.28 -8.05 5.00
C GLN A 50 15.71 -7.04 6.00
N LEU A 51 14.62 -6.37 5.65
CA LEU A 51 13.94 -5.44 6.54
C LEU A 51 13.39 -6.16 7.78
N GLN A 52 12.77 -7.34 7.59
CA GLN A 52 12.33 -8.19 8.70
C GLN A 52 13.50 -8.58 9.61
N ALA A 53 14.62 -9.02 9.03
CA ALA A 53 15.82 -9.40 9.80
C ALA A 53 16.38 -8.21 10.60
N TRP A 54 16.41 -7.02 9.99
CA TRP A 54 16.84 -5.81 10.65
C TRP A 54 15.96 -5.47 11.86
N PHE A 55 14.63 -5.55 11.73
CA PHE A 55 13.71 -5.35 12.86
C PHE A 55 13.95 -6.38 13.96
N ALA A 56 14.15 -7.65 13.62
CA ALA A 56 14.42 -8.69 14.62
C ALA A 56 15.71 -8.42 15.43
N GLU A 57 16.75 -7.88 14.78
CA GLU A 57 18.03 -7.58 15.43
C GLU A 57 17.99 -6.26 16.22
N HIS A 58 17.39 -5.20 15.66
CA HIS A 58 17.54 -3.84 16.19
C HIS A 58 16.31 -3.36 16.96
N MET A 59 15.16 -3.97 16.73
CA MET A 59 13.88 -3.59 17.33
C MET A 59 13.03 -4.85 17.63
N PRO A 60 13.53 -5.78 18.48
CA PRO A 60 12.89 -7.08 18.70
C PRO A 60 11.47 -7.01 19.29
N GLY A 61 11.08 -5.87 19.88
CA GLY A 61 9.72 -5.61 20.31
C GLY A 61 8.73 -5.29 19.19
N VAL A 62 9.20 -5.11 17.95
CA VAL A 62 8.34 -4.93 16.77
C VAL A 62 8.06 -6.30 16.17
N HIS A 63 6.80 -6.70 16.17
CA HIS A 63 6.37 -7.96 15.55
C HIS A 63 6.17 -7.76 14.06
N THR A 64 7.00 -8.38 13.23
CA THR A 64 6.92 -8.24 11.77
C THR A 64 6.34 -9.49 11.11
N GLN A 65 5.50 -9.31 10.10
CA GLN A 65 5.01 -10.40 9.26
C GLN A 65 5.04 -10.01 7.78
N ILE A 66 5.66 -10.84 6.94
CA ILE A 66 5.62 -10.67 5.49
C ILE A 66 4.27 -11.16 4.97
N VAL A 67 3.59 -10.33 4.17
CA VAL A 67 2.31 -10.63 3.54
C VAL A 67 2.42 -10.32 2.05
N LYS A 68 1.84 -11.18 1.20
CA LYS A 68 1.86 -11.02 -0.26
C LYS A 68 0.43 -11.03 -0.80
N PRO A 69 0.11 -10.22 -1.82
CA PRO A 69 -1.12 -10.41 -2.60
C PRO A 69 -1.00 -11.68 -3.45
N ARG A 70 -2.13 -12.17 -3.97
CA ARG A 70 -2.14 -13.30 -4.90
C ARG A 70 -1.46 -13.01 -6.23
N GLU A 71 -1.61 -11.78 -6.73
CA GLU A 71 -1.12 -11.36 -8.05
C GLU A 71 -0.62 -9.91 -7.98
N SER A 72 0.37 -9.58 -8.80
CA SER A 72 0.85 -8.20 -8.94
C SER A 72 -0.18 -7.39 -9.75
N TRP A 73 -0.31 -6.10 -9.45
CA TRP A 73 -1.26 -5.17 -10.10
C TRP A 73 -2.76 -5.48 -9.97
N VAL A 74 -3.13 -6.53 -9.23
CA VAL A 74 -4.53 -6.90 -8.98
C VAL A 74 -4.84 -6.65 -7.51
N ASP A 75 -5.98 -6.00 -7.24
CA ASP A 75 -6.43 -5.81 -5.86
C ASP A 75 -6.71 -7.16 -5.19
N ASP A 76 -6.23 -7.32 -3.95
CA ASP A 76 -6.55 -8.47 -3.12
C ASP A 76 -7.32 -8.03 -1.86
N PRO A 77 -8.67 -8.00 -1.93
CA PRO A 77 -9.50 -7.58 -0.81
C PRO A 77 -9.31 -8.42 0.45
N ALA A 78 -8.99 -9.71 0.30
CA ALA A 78 -8.79 -10.61 1.44
C ALA A 78 -7.49 -10.27 2.16
N MET A 79 -6.40 -10.05 1.42
CA MET A 79 -5.13 -9.60 1.97
C MET A 79 -5.29 -8.23 2.67
N ARG A 80 -5.97 -7.28 2.03
CA ARG A 80 -6.21 -5.96 2.64
C ARG A 80 -7.03 -6.05 3.92
N ALA A 81 -8.11 -6.85 3.92
CA ALA A 81 -8.93 -7.06 5.11
C ALA A 81 -8.10 -7.63 6.27
N ARG A 82 -7.21 -8.58 5.96
CA ARG A 82 -6.27 -9.14 6.92
C ARG A 82 -5.30 -8.11 7.48
N VAL A 83 -4.67 -7.28 6.62
CA VAL A 83 -3.79 -6.20 7.08
C VAL A 83 -4.51 -5.23 8.01
N VAL A 84 -5.75 -4.85 7.69
CA VAL A 84 -6.56 -3.96 8.53
C VAL A 84 -6.94 -4.61 9.87
N ALA A 85 -7.17 -5.92 9.88
CA ALA A 85 -7.58 -6.63 11.09
C ALA A 85 -6.41 -6.94 12.04
N GLU A 86 -5.22 -7.20 11.50
CA GLU A 86 -4.11 -7.78 12.26
C GLU A 86 -2.98 -6.80 12.56
N ALA A 87 -2.77 -5.77 11.73
CA ALA A 87 -1.59 -4.91 11.82
C ALA A 87 -1.89 -3.50 12.34
N ASP A 88 -0.99 -2.97 13.16
CA ASP A 88 -1.01 -1.56 13.57
C ASP A 88 -0.49 -0.64 12.45
N ALA A 89 0.42 -1.15 11.62
CA ALA A 89 1.01 -0.43 10.50
C ALA A 89 1.41 -1.40 9.37
N ALA A 90 1.66 -0.85 8.18
CA ALA A 90 2.15 -1.59 7.04
C ALA A 90 3.24 -0.84 6.26
N VAL A 91 4.21 -1.59 5.73
CA VAL A 91 5.21 -1.12 4.76
C VAL A 91 4.93 -1.81 3.44
N PHE A 92 4.81 -1.06 2.35
CA PHE A 92 4.54 -1.60 1.01
C PHE A 92 5.80 -1.54 0.14
N ALA A 93 6.28 -2.68 -0.35
CA ALA A 93 7.34 -2.72 -1.36
C ALA A 93 6.72 -2.57 -2.76
N VAL A 94 6.57 -1.33 -3.18
CA VAL A 94 6.08 -0.94 -4.53
C VAL A 94 7.18 -0.29 -5.38
N GLY A 95 8.45 -0.58 -5.08
CA GLY A 95 9.61 -0.03 -5.79
C GLY A 95 9.82 -0.72 -7.13
N LEU A 96 10.09 0.09 -8.18
CA LEU A 96 10.47 -0.35 -9.53
C LEU A 96 11.98 -0.62 -9.61
#